data_AF-A0A1G2WZL6-F1
#
_entry.id   AF-A0A1G2WZL6-F1
#
_cell.length_a   1.000
_cell.length_b   1.000
_cell.length_c   1.000
_cell.angle_alpha   90.00
_cell.angle_beta   90.00
_cell.angle_gamma   90.00
#
_symmetry.space_group_name_H-M   'P 1'
#
loop_
_entity.id
_entity.type
_entity.pdbx_description
1 polymer ?
#
loop_
_entity_poly.entity_id
_entity_poly.type
_entity_poly.pdbx_seq_one_letter_code
_entity_poly.pdbx_strand_id
1 'polypeptide(L)' 'MITLFHYVLEVRFGIKGKFWQTSFYDHFLRKEEAGKDVIMYVLNNTVRKGLVSEWREYPYSGSLVYDL' A
#
# COMPACT_ATOMS: atom_id res chain seq x y z
N MET A 1 -12.24 -3.55 -13.53
CA MET A 1 -10.93 -3.22 -12.94
C MET A 1 -10.24 -4.44 -12.35
N ILE A 2 -10.81 -5.17 -11.37
CA ILE A 2 -10.17 -6.36 -10.77
C ILE A 2 -9.88 -7.48 -11.79
N THR A 3 -10.81 -7.74 -12.73
CA THR A 3 -10.67 -8.76 -13.78
C THR A 3 -9.50 -8.50 -14.72
N LEU A 4 -9.21 -7.21 -15.01
CA LEU A 4 -8.07 -6.83 -15.85
C LEU A 4 -6.76 -7.09 -15.11
N PHE A 5 -6.70 -6.79 -13.81
CA PHE A 5 -5.52 -7.12 -13.00
C PHE A 5 -5.31 -8.63 -12.89
N HIS A 6 -6.35 -9.44 -12.72
CA HIS A 6 -6.20 -10.90 -12.76
C HIS A 6 -5.61 -11.40 -14.08
N TYR A 7 -6.11 -10.90 -15.21
CA TYR A 7 -5.57 -11.25 -16.51
C TYR A 7 -4.10 -10.84 -16.67
N VAL A 8 -3.74 -9.62 -16.25
CA VAL A 8 -2.35 -9.15 -16.29
C VAL A 8 -1.46 -10.00 -15.38
N LEU A 9 -1.91 -10.33 -14.16
CA LEU A 9 -1.15 -11.15 -13.22
C LEU A 9 -0.90 -12.56 -13.76
N GLU A 10 -1.89 -13.17 -14.39
CA GLU A 10 -1.75 -14.48 -14.99
C GLU A 10 -0.81 -14.45 -16.22
N VAL A 11 -1.02 -13.51 -17.14
CA VAL A 11 -0.25 -13.46 -18.40
C VAL A 11 1.19 -13.00 -18.16
N ARG A 12 1.42 -12.01 -17.29
CA ARG A 12 2.76 -11.41 -17.08
C ARG A 12 3.57 -12.15 -16.03
N PHE A 13 2.93 -12.71 -15.01
CA PHE A 13 3.61 -13.27 -13.84
C PHE A 13 3.26 -14.73 -13.56
N GLY A 14 2.38 -15.37 -14.35
CA GLY A 14 2.00 -16.77 -14.17
C GLY A 14 1.20 -17.06 -12.90
N ILE A 15 0.73 -16.02 -12.20
CA ILE A 15 0.01 -16.16 -10.93
C ILE A 15 -1.41 -16.64 -11.23
N LYS A 16 -1.77 -17.80 -10.69
CA LYS A 16 -3.08 -18.43 -10.85
C LYS A 16 -3.81 -18.52 -9.52
N GLY A 17 -5.15 -18.46 -9.57
CA GLY A 17 -6.00 -18.55 -8.38
C GLY A 17 -6.30 -17.19 -7.74
N LYS A 18 -6.76 -17.23 -6.48
CA LYS A 18 -7.13 -16.01 -5.74
C LYS A 18 -5.86 -15.27 -5.30
N PHE A 19 -5.59 -14.13 -5.93
CA PHE A 19 -4.48 -13.25 -5.56
C PHE A 19 -4.90 -12.23 -4.48
N TRP A 20 -6.09 -11.67 -4.62
CA TRP A 20 -6.61 -10.68 -3.68
C TRP A 20 -7.30 -11.35 -2.49
N GLN A 21 -7.14 -10.74 -1.31
CA GLN A 21 -8.03 -11.03 -0.17
C GLN A 21 -9.47 -10.61 -0.50
N THR A 22 -10.46 -11.35 0.01
CA THR A 22 -11.89 -11.18 -0.34
C THR A 22 -12.46 -9.80 0.02
N SER A 23 -11.85 -9.08 0.96
CA SER A 23 -12.28 -7.76 1.42
C SER A 23 -11.08 -6.89 1.73
N PHE A 24 -11.29 -5.65 2.16
CA PHE A 24 -10.23 -4.71 2.52
C PHE A 24 -10.61 -3.90 3.76
N TYR A 25 -9.59 -3.35 4.41
CA TYR A 25 -9.78 -2.39 5.50
C TYR A 25 -10.03 -1.02 4.89
N ASP A 26 -11.17 -0.42 5.25
CA ASP A 26 -11.53 0.95 4.89
C ASP A 26 -11.68 1.78 6.16
N HIS A 27 -11.10 2.97 6.18
CA HIS A 27 -11.13 3.88 7.32
C HIS A 27 -11.28 5.32 6.85
N PHE A 28 -12.42 5.91 7.17
CA PHE A 28 -12.71 7.30 6.84
C PHE A 28 -12.09 8.22 7.88
N LEU A 29 -11.13 9.04 7.45
CA LEU A 29 -10.44 9.99 8.32
C LEU A 29 -11.38 11.13 8.73
N ARG A 30 -11.58 11.28 10.04
CA ARG A 30 -12.36 12.38 10.62
C ARG A 30 -11.50 13.61 10.81
N LYS A 31 -12.14 14.77 11.00
CA LYS A 31 -11.44 16.06 11.15
C LYS A 31 -10.51 16.08 12.36
N GLU A 32 -10.86 15.33 13.41
CA GLU A 32 -10.09 15.22 14.65
C GLU A 32 -8.88 14.27 14.50
N GLU A 33 -8.88 13.41 13.48
CA GLU A 33 -7.74 12.54 13.18
C GLU A 33 -6.69 13.33 12.38
N ALA A 34 -5.47 13.38 12.91
CA ALA A 34 -4.38 14.01 12.20
C ALA A 34 -3.99 13.14 10.99
N GLY A 35 -4.34 13.57 9.78
CA GLY A 35 -3.97 12.87 8.54
C GLY A 35 -2.45 12.65 8.42
N LYS A 36 -1.64 13.51 9.04
CA LYS A 36 -0.19 13.34 9.15
C LYS A 36 0.19 12.05 9.88
N ASP A 37 -0.51 11.68 10.95
CA ASP A 37 -0.20 10.47 11.73
C ASP A 37 -0.51 9.22 10.92
N VAL A 38 -1.61 9.24 10.16
CA VAL A 38 -2.00 8.15 9.24
C VAL A 38 -0.98 8.01 8.11
N ILE A 39 -0.53 9.12 7.52
CA ILE A 39 0.53 9.11 6.51
C ILE A 39 1.81 8.53 7.09
N MET A 40 2.25 8.99 8.27
CA MET A 40 3.45 8.46 8.92
C MET A 40 3.32 6.99 9.29
N TYR A 41 2.13 6.54 9.67
CA TYR A 41 1.85 5.12 9.89
C TYR A 41 2.06 4.30 8.60
N VAL A 42 1.52 4.75 7.47
CA VAL A 42 1.68 4.08 6.18
C VAL A 42 3.15 4.02 5.77
N LEU A 43 3.87 5.14 5.83
CA LEU A 43 5.29 5.20 5.47
C LEU A 43 6.13 4.28 6.35
N ASN A 44 5.93 4.30 7.67
CA ASN A 44 6.72 3.48 8.60
C ASN A 44 6.32 1.99 8.65
N ASN A 45 5.31 1.54 7.90
CA ASN A 45 4.94 0.12 7.89
C ASN A 45 6.05 -0.78 7.37
N THR A 46 6.88 -0.29 6.44
CA THR A 46 8.02 -1.03 5.89
C THR A 46 9.07 -1.28 6.97
N VAL A 47 9.35 -0.29 7.80
CA VAL A 47 10.23 -0.39 8.98
C VAL A 47 9.63 -1.34 10.02
N ARG A 48 8.33 -1.17 10.35
CA ARG A 48 7.62 -2.06 11.30
C ARG A 48 7.61 -3.52 10.86
N LYS A 49 7.68 -3.78 9.55
CA LYS A 49 7.76 -5.13 8.96
C LYS A 49 9.20 -5.62 8.77
N GLY A 50 10.20 -4.82 9.11
CA GLY A 50 11.62 -5.16 9.00
C GLY A 50 12.13 -5.23 7.55
N LEU A 51 11.45 -4.58 6.61
CA LEU A 51 11.88 -4.56 5.20
C LEU A 51 13.05 -3.60 4.96
N VAL A 52 13.09 -2.51 5.71
CA VAL A 52 14.10 -1.43 5.63
C VAL A 52 14.34 -0.84 7.03
N SER A 53 15.48 -0.16 7.23
CA SER A 53 15.81 0.53 8.48
C SER A 53 15.15 1.90 8.59
N GLU A 54 15.01 2.60 7.48
CA GLU A 54 14.30 3.87 7.38
C GLU A 54 13.25 3.81 6.26
N TRP A 55 12.07 4.40 6.47
CA TRP A 55 10.98 4.29 5.50
C TRP A 55 11.31 4.86 4.11
N ARG A 56 12.25 5.82 4.02
CA ARG A 56 12.73 6.43 2.77
C ARG A 56 13.55 5.48 1.91
N GLU A 57 14.11 4.42 2.50
CA GLU A 57 14.87 3.42 1.78
C GLU A 57 13.96 2.49 0.96
N TYR A 58 12.64 2.52 1.21
CA TYR A 58 11.70 1.70 0.46
C TYR A 58 11.30 2.40 -0.85
N PRO A 59 11.70 1.88 -2.03
CA PRO A 59 11.56 2.58 -3.31
C PRO A 59 10.12 2.75 -3.78
N TYR A 60 9.17 2.07 -3.14
CA TYR A 60 7.75 2.12 -3.47
C TYR A 60 6.93 2.94 -2.45
N SER A 61 7.59 3.68 -1.56
CA SER A 61 6.97 4.67 -0.68
C SER A 61 6.98 6.04 -1.35
N GLY A 62 5.86 6.78 -1.29
CA GLY A 62 5.81 8.13 -1.85
C GLY A 62 4.41 8.75 -1.80
N SER A 63 4.29 9.96 -2.36
CA SER A 63 3.04 10.68 -2.50
C SER A 63 2.95 11.32 -3.89
N LEU A 64 1.75 11.40 -4.43
CA LEU A 64 1.48 12.09 -5.70
C LEU A 64 1.25 13.59 -5.51
N VAL A 65 1.07 14.05 -4.26
CA VAL A 65 0.64 15.42 -3.93
C VAL A 65 1.67 16.13 -3.05
N TYR A 66 2.43 15.38 -2.25
CA TYR A 66 3.39 15.90 -1.29
C TYR A 66 4.78 15.43 -1.65
N ASP A 67 5.75 16.32 -1.51
CA ASP A 67 7.16 15.95 -1.48
C ASP A 67 7.49 15.48 -0.05
N LEU A 68 7.98 14.25 0.11
CA LEU A 68 8.08 13.52 1.40
C LEU A 68 9.53 13.25 1.83
#